data_AF-A0A1A8H773-F1
#
_entry.id   AF-A0A1A8H773-F1
#
_cell.length_a   1.000
_cell.length_b   1.000
_cell.length_c   1.000
_cell.angle_alpha   90.00
_cell.angle_beta   90.00
_cell.angle_gamma   90.00
#
_symmetry.space_group_name_H-M   'P 1'
#
loop_
_entity.id
_entity.type
_entity.pdbx_description
1 polymer ?
#
loop_
_entity_poly.entity_id
_entity_poly.type
_entity_poly.pdbx_seq_one_letter_code
_entity_poly.pdbx_strand_id
1 'polypeptide(L)'
;PPGLSDNLEELQLNYNNIKTLQNTSLLRYSSLNTLSLACNTLEKLESTVFQESKLVESLNLANNDLNVGYQETSLALRSLPGLRTL
;
A
#
# COMPACT_ATOMS: atom_id res chain seq x y z
N PRO A 1 -3.99 10.68 -5.40
CA PRO A 1 -3.99 12.01 -6.05
C PRO A 1 -4.70 11.95 -7.41
N PRO A 2 -5.63 12.86 -7.71
CA PRO A 2 -6.23 12.94 -9.04
C PRO A 2 -5.18 13.34 -10.08
N GLY A 3 -5.29 12.83 -11.31
CA GLY A 3 -4.42 13.21 -12.43
C GLY A 3 -3.11 12.42 -12.58
N LEU A 4 -2.85 11.43 -11.72
CA LEU A 4 -1.73 10.50 -11.94
C LEU A 4 -2.04 9.51 -13.08
N SER A 5 -1.00 9.09 -13.80
CA SER A 5 -1.06 8.06 -14.85
C SER A 5 -1.59 6.73 -14.31
N ASP A 6 -2.35 6.01 -15.14
CA ASP A 6 -2.80 4.64 -14.81
C ASP A 6 -1.65 3.62 -14.91
N ASN A 7 -0.61 3.93 -15.70
CA ASN A 7 0.61 3.10 -15.84
C ASN A 7 1.68 3.46 -14.81
N LEU A 8 1.29 3.95 -13.62
CA LEU A 8 2.24 4.34 -12.59
C LEU A 8 2.88 3.09 -11.98
N GLU A 9 4.21 2.99 -12.07
CA GLU A 9 4.98 1.86 -11.52
C GLU A 9 5.50 2.14 -10.11
N GLU A 10 5.70 3.41 -9.75
CA GLU A 10 6.21 3.81 -8.44
C GLU A 10 5.38 4.94 -7.83
N LEU A 11 4.99 4.77 -6.56
CA LEU A 11 4.24 5.75 -5.81
C LEU A 11 4.89 6.01 -4.43
N GLN A 12 5.40 7.22 -4.26
CA GLN A 12 6.01 7.69 -3.02
C GLN A 12 5.01 8.59 -2.27
N LEU A 13 4.54 8.14 -1.11
CA LEU A 13 3.60 8.85 -0.23
C LEU A 13 4.17 9.03 1.18
N ASN A 14 5.50 9.08 1.29
CA ASN A 14 6.18 9.26 2.57
C ASN A 14 5.82 10.61 3.21
N TYR A 15 5.87 10.69 4.54
CA TYR A 15 5.66 11.94 5.29
C TYR A 15 4.30 12.61 5.01
N ASN A 16 3.26 11.80 4.88
CA ASN A 16 1.88 12.27 4.85
C ASN A 16 1.17 11.86 6.16
N ASN A 17 -0.13 12.14 6.23
CA ASN A 17 -0.96 11.85 7.40
C ASN A 17 -1.95 10.71 7.10
N ILE A 18 -1.52 9.71 6.32
CA ILE A 18 -2.38 8.60 5.91
C ILE A 18 -2.58 7.68 7.11
N LYS A 19 -3.84 7.51 7.53
CA LYS A 19 -4.22 6.61 8.64
C LYS A 19 -4.66 5.23 8.20
N THR A 20 -5.26 5.13 7.03
CA THR A 20 -5.76 3.87 6.49
C THR A 20 -5.60 3.88 5.00
N LEU A 21 -5.07 2.79 4.45
CA LEU A 21 -5.12 2.55 3.01
C LEU A 21 -6.35 1.68 2.73
N GLN A 22 -7.38 2.33 2.18
CA GLN A 22 -8.66 1.70 1.89
C GLN A 22 -8.58 0.82 0.64
N ASN A 23 -9.45 -0.18 0.53
CA ASN A 23 -9.54 -1.10 -0.60
C ASN A 23 -9.66 -0.41 -1.97
N THR A 24 -10.21 0.81 -1.99
CA THR A 24 -10.37 1.62 -3.20
C THR A 24 -9.15 2.46 -3.58
N SER A 25 -8.16 2.59 -2.69
CA SER A 25 -7.06 3.56 -2.81
C SER A 25 -6.12 3.27 -3.98
N LEU A 26 -5.93 1.98 -4.31
CA LEU A 26 -4.97 1.52 -5.33
C LEU A 26 -5.64 0.89 -6.56
N LEU A 27 -6.97 0.85 -6.65
CA LEU A 27 -7.71 0.14 -7.71
C LEU A 27 -7.27 0.49 -9.14
N ARG A 28 -6.79 1.72 -9.36
CA ARG A 28 -6.40 2.22 -10.68
C ARG A 28 -4.92 2.00 -11.04
N TYR A 29 -4.09 1.56 -10.10
CA TYR A 29 -2.64 1.43 -10.30
C TYR A 29 -2.26 -0.05 -10.47
N SER A 30 -2.71 -0.65 -11.57
CA SER A 30 -2.46 -2.08 -11.86
C SER A 30 -1.01 -2.37 -12.22
N SER A 31 -0.28 -1.37 -12.73
CA SER A 31 1.15 -1.44 -13.03
C SER A 31 2.06 -1.16 -11.82
N LEU A 32 1.51 -0.86 -10.65
CA LEU A 32 2.30 -0.45 -9.49
C LEU A 32 3.21 -1.58 -9.02
N ASN A 33 4.51 -1.32 -8.97
CA ASN A 33 5.54 -2.22 -8.50
C ASN A 33 6.11 -1.76 -7.14
N THR A 34 6.31 -0.46 -6.96
CA THR A 34 6.87 0.11 -5.73
C THR A 34 5.89 1.09 -5.07
N LEU A 35 5.61 0.86 -3.79
CA LEU A 35 4.80 1.73 -2.97
C LEU A 35 5.51 2.05 -1.66
N SER A 36 5.65 3.34 -1.34
CA SER A 36 6.19 3.77 -0.06
C SER A 36 5.19 4.63 0.69
N LEU A 37 4.86 4.22 1.91
CA LEU A 37 3.98 4.90 2.86
C LEU A 37 4.74 5.21 4.17
N ALA A 38 6.07 5.30 4.10
CA ALA A 38 6.89 5.45 5.28
C ALA A 38 6.64 6.78 6.00
N CYS A 39 6.84 6.80 7.31
CA CYS A 39 6.65 7.99 8.15
C CYS A 39 5.25 8.60 7.97
N ASN A 40 4.22 7.77 7.97
CA ASN A 40 2.82 8.19 8.09
C ASN A 40 2.31 7.82 9.49
N THR A 41 1.00 7.89 9.72
CA THR A 41 0.33 7.39 10.93
C THR A 41 -0.59 6.23 10.57
N LEU A 42 -0.12 5.34 9.69
CA LEU A 42 -0.93 4.27 9.12
C LEU A 42 -1.23 3.23 10.20
N GLU A 43 -2.51 3.11 10.56
CA GLU A 43 -3.00 2.17 11.57
C GLU A 43 -3.31 0.80 10.96
N LYS A 44 -3.70 0.77 9.68
CA LYS A 44 -4.03 -0.46 8.95
C LYS A 44 -4.02 -0.32 7.42
N LEU A 45 -3.80 -1.45 6.76
CA LEU A 45 -4.16 -1.68 5.36
C LEU A 45 -5.43 -2.52 5.32
N GLU A 46 -6.43 -2.13 4.52
CA GLU A 46 -7.62 -2.98 4.34
C GLU A 46 -7.27 -4.25 3.55
N SER A 47 -7.95 -5.36 3.85
CA SER A 47 -7.53 -6.71 3.47
C SER A 47 -7.44 -6.98 1.97
N THR A 48 -8.10 -6.17 1.13
CA THR A 48 -8.11 -6.33 -0.33
C THR A 48 -7.51 -5.14 -1.06
N VAL A 49 -6.74 -4.28 -0.37
CA VAL A 49 -6.20 -3.05 -0.95
C VAL A 49 -5.26 -3.27 -2.13
N PHE A 50 -4.61 -4.43 -2.20
CA PHE A 50 -3.71 -4.80 -3.30
C PHE A 50 -4.36 -5.69 -4.36
N GLN A 51 -5.68 -5.87 -4.34
CA GLN A 51 -6.37 -6.78 -5.26
C GLN A 51 -6.10 -6.46 -6.73
N GLU A 52 -6.01 -5.18 -7.10
CA GLU A 52 -5.72 -4.73 -8.47
C GLU A 52 -4.23 -4.41 -8.69
N SER A 53 -3.46 -4.23 -7.62
CA SER A 53 -2.01 -3.91 -7.65
C SER A 53 -1.16 -5.13 -7.28
N LYS A 54 -1.42 -6.27 -7.92
CA LYS A 54 -0.73 -7.55 -7.60
C LYS A 54 0.75 -7.58 -8.00
N LEU A 55 1.20 -6.59 -8.78
CA LEU A 55 2.58 -6.44 -9.24
C LEU A 55 3.48 -5.75 -8.21
N VAL A 56 2.97 -5.33 -7.05
CA VAL A 56 3.80 -4.70 -6.02
C VAL A 56 4.84 -5.70 -5.50
N GLU A 57 6.11 -5.38 -5.72
CA GLU A 57 7.26 -6.17 -5.26
C GLU A 57 8.00 -5.49 -4.09
N SER A 58 7.91 -4.16 -3.99
CA SER A 58 8.53 -3.37 -2.93
C SER A 58 7.50 -2.50 -2.21
N LEU A 59 7.28 -2.77 -0.93
CA LEU A 59 6.36 -2.03 -0.09
C LEU A 59 7.09 -1.49 1.14
N ASN A 60 7.12 -0.18 1.34
CA ASN A 60 7.74 0.40 2.53
C ASN A 60 6.68 0.96 3.48
N LEU A 61 6.54 0.32 4.64
CA LEU A 61 5.61 0.72 5.71
C LEU A 61 6.33 1.24 6.97
N ALA A 62 7.63 1.54 6.87
CA ALA A 62 8.45 1.94 8.02
C ALA A 62 7.87 3.17 8.74
N ASN A 63 8.03 3.22 10.06
CA ASN A 63 7.56 4.32 10.92
C ASN A 63 6.05 4.60 10.73
N ASN A 64 5.22 3.60 11.02
CA ASN A 64 3.75 3.67 11.05
C ASN A 64 3.21 2.93 12.29
N ASP A 65 1.91 3.08 12.56
CA ASP A 65 1.22 2.57 13.77
C ASP A 65 0.38 1.31 13.51
N LEU A 66 0.92 0.34 12.76
CA LEU A 66 0.20 -0.86 12.27
C LEU A 66 -0.25 -1.86 13.36
N ASN A 67 -0.02 -1.55 14.63
CA ASN A 67 -0.43 -2.38 15.76
C ASN A 67 -1.96 -2.48 15.90
N VAL A 68 -2.69 -1.46 15.44
CA VAL A 68 -4.16 -1.37 15.62
C VAL A 68 -4.89 -2.36 14.70
N GLY A 69 -4.59 -2.36 13.39
CA GLY A 69 -5.22 -3.26 12.41
C GLY A 69 -4.25 -4.27 11.82
N TYR A 70 -3.46 -4.92 12.68
CA TYR A 70 -2.46 -5.90 12.25
C TYR A 70 -3.08 -7.13 11.56
N GLN A 71 -4.32 -7.49 11.91
CA GLN A 71 -5.02 -8.63 11.31
C GLN A 71 -5.36 -8.34 9.85
N GLU A 72 -6.00 -7.21 9.59
CA GLU A 72 -6.34 -6.74 8.24
C GLU A 72 -5.09 -6.49 7.41
N THR A 73 -4.07 -5.87 8.01
CA THR A 73 -2.78 -5.62 7.35
C THR A 73 -2.11 -6.94 6.96
N SER A 74 -2.11 -7.94 7.84
CA SER A 74 -1.58 -9.27 7.53
C SER A 74 -2.30 -9.94 6.37
N LEU A 75 -3.64 -9.80 6.29
CA LEU A 75 -4.41 -10.30 5.15
C LEU A 75 -4.06 -9.57 3.85
N ALA A 76 -3.92 -8.25 3.91
CA ALA A 76 -3.51 -7.45 2.75
C ALA A 76 -2.14 -7.89 2.22
N LEU A 77 -1.15 -8.05 3.10
CA LEU A 77 0.21 -8.46 2.71
C LEU A 77 0.26 -9.87 2.10
N ARG A 78 -0.58 -10.80 2.59
CA ARG A 78 -0.70 -12.16 2.02
C ARG A 78 -1.25 -12.17 0.60
N SER A 79 -1.93 -11.10 0.18
CA SER A 79 -2.49 -10.98 -1.18
C SER A 79 -1.45 -10.58 -2.23
N LEU A 80 -0.22 -10.26 -1.83
CA LEU A 80 0.89 -9.86 -2.70
C LEU A 80 1.79 -11.07 -3.02
N PRO A 81 1.60 -11.76 -4.16
CA PRO A 81 2.39 -12.95 -4.49
C PRO A 81 3.85 -12.61 -4.86
N GLY A 82 4.11 -11.38 -5.29
CA GLY A 82 5.42 -10.92 -5.76
C GLY A 82 6.21 -10.09 -4.74
N LEU A 83 5.76 -9.97 -3.49
CA LEU A 83 6.42 -9.13 -2.49
C LEU A 83 7.81 -9.68 -2.16
N ARG A 84 8.85 -8.86 -2.41
CA ARG A 84 10.27 -9.19 -2.17
C ARG A 84 10.90 -8.31 -1.10
N THR A 85 10.39 -7.09 -0.92
CA THR A 85 10.93 -6.10 0.02
C THR A 85 9.79 -5.47 0.81
N LEU A 86 9.94 -5.48 2.16
CA LEU A 86 8.98 -4.95 3.13
C LEU A 86 9.71 -4.13 4.20
#